data_AF-A0A3N4KQ56-F1
#
_entry.id   AF-A0A3N4KQ56-F1
#
_cell.length_a   1.000
_cell.length_b   1.000
_cell.length_c   1.000
_cell.angle_alpha   90.00
_cell.angle_beta   90.00
_cell.angle_gamma   90.00
#
_symmetry.space_group_name_H-M   'P 1'
#
loop_
_entity.id
_entity.type
_entity.pdbx_description
1 polymer ?
#
loop_
_entity_poly.entity_id
_entity_poly.type
_entity_poly.pdbx_seq_one_letter_code
_entity_poly.pdbx_strand_id
1 'polypeptide(L)'
;MASADSSRVNDHVSSGSSSGQGAAPPALFEVVKVYPSRGPMTQYRLASATTFTCSRCQRQKTAKLVATRNGQWDALLCNGCYGFIISRE
;
A
#
# COMPACT_ATOMS: atom_id res chain seq x y z
N MET A 1 -53.93 26.90 9.70
CA MET A 1 -52.56 27.45 9.69
C MET A 1 -51.90 26.95 10.97
N ALA A 2 -50.84 26.13 11.06
CA ALA A 2 -49.78 25.66 10.16
C ALA A 2 -49.32 24.26 10.69
N SER A 3 -49.14 23.22 9.87
CA SER A 3 -47.90 22.75 9.21
C SER A 3 -46.72 22.35 10.12
N ALA A 4 -46.33 21.07 10.03
CA ALA A 4 -44.96 20.50 10.01
C ALA A 4 -45.07 19.00 10.34
N ASP A 5 -45.30 18.09 9.38
CA ASP A 5 -44.33 17.47 8.46
C ASP A 5 -42.84 17.58 8.85
N SER A 6 -42.20 16.41 8.98
CA SER A 6 -40.87 16.06 8.41
C SER A 6 -40.01 15.16 9.32
N SER A 7 -39.89 13.91 8.89
CA SER A 7 -38.61 13.25 8.59
C SER A 7 -37.58 13.08 9.71
N ARG A 8 -37.58 11.89 10.34
CA ARG A 8 -36.40 11.34 11.01
C ARG A 8 -35.52 10.64 9.97
N VAL A 9 -34.51 11.35 9.47
CA VAL A 9 -33.44 10.77 8.67
C VAL A 9 -32.51 9.96 9.56
N ASN A 10 -32.14 8.78 9.10
CA ASN A 10 -31.37 7.78 9.82
C ASN A 10 -30.12 7.47 9.00
N ASP A 11 -29.09 8.32 9.09
CA ASP A 11 -27.85 8.12 8.35
C ASP A 11 -26.74 7.66 9.28
N HIS A 12 -26.72 6.34 9.49
CA HIS A 12 -25.62 5.61 10.09
C HIS A 12 -24.43 5.64 9.12
N VAL A 13 -23.49 6.57 9.31
CA VAL A 13 -22.23 6.60 8.56
C VAL A 13 -21.37 5.41 9.00
N SER A 14 -21.56 4.28 8.33
CA SER A 14 -20.64 3.15 8.39
C SER A 14 -19.46 3.45 7.49
N SER A 15 -18.45 4.13 8.03
CA SER A 15 -17.15 4.26 7.38
C SER A 15 -16.48 2.88 7.35
N GLY A 16 -16.84 2.09 6.35
CA GLY A 16 -16.14 0.87 5.99
C GLY A 16 -14.73 1.22 5.55
N SER A 17 -13.75 1.06 6.43
CA SER A 17 -12.35 0.95 6.02
C SER A 17 -12.17 -0.44 5.44
N SER A 18 -12.29 -0.47 4.12
CA SER A 18 -12.15 -1.59 3.22
C SER A 18 -10.97 -2.48 3.58
N SER A 19 -11.32 -3.73 3.87
CA SER A 19 -10.49 -4.93 3.84
C SER A 19 -9.33 -4.80 2.87
N GLY A 20 -8.10 -4.83 3.39
CA GLY A 20 -6.86 -4.85 2.63
C GLY A 20 -6.78 -6.13 1.80
N GLN A 21 -7.33 -6.08 0.60
CA GLN A 21 -7.03 -7.03 -0.46
C GLN A 21 -5.76 -6.52 -1.13
N GLY A 22 -4.70 -7.35 -1.14
CA GLY A 22 -3.44 -7.01 -1.78
C GLY A 22 -3.69 -6.64 -3.23
N ALA A 23 -3.56 -5.36 -3.55
CA ALA A 23 -3.79 -4.85 -4.89
C ALA A 23 -2.77 -5.47 -5.86
N ALA A 24 -3.13 -5.60 -7.13
CA ALA A 24 -2.16 -5.90 -8.17
C ALA A 24 -1.14 -4.75 -8.27
N PRO A 25 0.13 -5.03 -8.64
CA PRO A 25 1.08 -3.97 -8.94
C PRO A 25 0.54 -3.05 -10.03
N PRO A 26 0.66 -1.72 -9.89
CA PRO A 26 0.36 -0.80 -10.97
C PRO A 26 1.23 -1.10 -12.21
N ALA A 27 0.74 -0.79 -13.40
CA ALA A 27 1.44 -1.10 -14.67
C ALA A 27 2.87 -0.52 -14.75
N LEU A 28 3.14 0.58 -14.05
CA LEU A 28 4.48 1.19 -13.94
C LEU A 28 5.49 0.32 -13.15
N PHE A 29 5.00 -0.65 -12.40
CA PHE A 29 5.77 -1.60 -11.61
C PHE A 29 5.72 -2.98 -12.25
N GLU A 30 6.24 -3.10 -13.47
CA GLU A 30 6.37 -4.39 -14.16
C GLU A 30 7.27 -5.33 -13.33
N VAL A 31 6.65 -6.27 -12.61
CA VAL A 31 7.35 -7.22 -11.73
C VAL A 31 7.90 -8.38 -12.56
N VAL A 32 9.23 -8.53 -12.54
CA VAL A 32 9.92 -9.67 -13.19
C VAL A 32 10.27 -10.78 -12.22
N LYS A 33 10.28 -10.50 -10.91
CA LYS A 33 10.52 -11.51 -9.88
C LYS A 33 9.85 -11.12 -8.57
N VAL A 34 9.17 -12.10 -7.96
CA VAL A 34 8.68 -12.04 -6.58
C VAL A 34 9.64 -12.83 -5.71
N TYR A 35 10.14 -12.24 -4.63
CA TYR A 35 10.95 -12.96 -3.64
C TYR A 35 10.04 -13.61 -2.57
N PRO A 36 10.49 -14.69 -1.91
CA PRO A 36 9.72 -15.29 -0.82
C PRO A 36 9.34 -14.27 0.24
N SER A 37 8.08 -14.31 0.69
CA SER A 37 7.59 -13.44 1.74
C SER A 37 8.31 -13.71 3.06
N ARG A 38 8.45 -12.65 3.87
CA ARG A 38 9.02 -12.67 5.21
C ARG A 38 8.02 -12.00 6.15
N GLY A 39 7.15 -12.81 6.74
CA GLY A 39 5.99 -12.31 7.48
C GLY A 39 5.09 -11.44 6.57
N PRO A 40 4.75 -10.20 6.96
CA PRO A 40 3.92 -9.32 6.16
C PRO A 40 4.66 -8.69 4.96
N MET A 41 5.96 -8.94 4.82
CA MET A 41 6.81 -8.27 3.85
C MET A 41 7.05 -9.13 2.61
N THR A 42 6.82 -8.56 1.43
CA THR A 42 7.20 -9.16 0.16
C THR A 42 8.08 -8.20 -0.62
N GLN A 43 9.21 -8.68 -1.14
CA GLN A 43 10.08 -7.91 -2.02
C GLN A 43 9.87 -8.33 -3.48
N TYR A 44 9.94 -7.36 -4.38
CA TYR A 44 9.77 -7.53 -5.81
C TYR A 44 10.96 -6.92 -6.56
N ARG A 45 11.34 -7.57 -7.66
CA ARG A 45 12.22 -7.00 -8.68
C ARG A 45 11.40 -6.51 -9.85
N LEU A 46 11.65 -5.28 -10.26
CA LEU A 46 11.03 -4.63 -11.40
C LEU A 46 11.89 -4.81 -12.67
N ALA A 47 11.25 -4.76 -13.84
CA ALA A 47 11.92 -4.83 -15.14
C ALA A 47 12.90 -3.66 -15.34
N SER A 48 12.44 -2.45 -15.03
CA SER A 48 13.19 -1.20 -15.16
C SER A 48 13.36 -0.51 -13.80
N ALA A 49 14.26 0.47 -13.74
CA ALA A 49 14.42 1.27 -12.53
C ALA A 49 13.27 2.27 -12.45
N THR A 50 12.39 2.10 -11.47
CA THR A 50 11.21 2.93 -11.29
C THR A 50 11.44 3.92 -10.15
N THR A 51 10.96 5.16 -10.34
CA THR A 51 11.00 6.19 -9.31
C THR A 51 9.76 6.07 -8.42
N PHE A 52 9.97 6.01 -7.10
CA PHE A 52 8.90 5.92 -6.09
C PHE A 52 9.32 6.61 -4.80
N THR A 53 8.34 6.94 -3.96
CA THR A 53 8.59 7.47 -2.60
C THR A 53 8.48 6.33 -1.59
N CYS A 54 9.51 6.17 -0.75
CA CYS A 54 9.47 5.17 0.31
C CYS A 54 8.54 5.62 1.45
N SER A 55 7.53 4.83 1.77
CA SER A 55 6.54 5.12 2.82
C SER A 55 7.13 5.17 4.24
N ARG A 56 8.30 4.57 4.48
CA ARG A 56 8.98 4.63 5.79
C ARG A 56 9.94 5.82 5.91
N CYS A 57 10.88 5.97 4.97
CA CYS A 57 11.90 7.01 5.08
C CYS A 57 11.55 8.31 4.36
N GLN A 58 10.40 8.37 3.67
CA GLN A 58 9.86 9.55 3.00
C GLN A 58 10.80 10.19 1.98
N ARG A 59 11.76 9.42 1.47
CA ARG A 59 12.70 9.85 0.42
C ARG A 59 12.32 9.21 -0.90
N GLN A 60 12.42 10.00 -1.98
CA GLN A 60 12.35 9.49 -3.34
C GLN A 60 13.51 8.52 -3.60
N LYS A 61 13.22 7.46 -4.35
CA LYS A 61 14.14 6.39 -4.74
C LYS A 61 13.93 6.09 -6.21
N THR A 62 15.00 5.80 -6.92
CA THR A 62 14.96 5.22 -8.26
C THR A 62 15.69 3.89 -8.18
N ALA A 63 14.95 2.78 -8.30
CA ALA A 63 15.52 1.45 -8.11
C ALA A 63 14.70 0.36 -8.82
N LYS A 64 15.32 -0.81 -9.00
CA LYS A 64 14.65 -2.02 -9.51
C LYS A 64 14.09 -2.91 -8.39
N LEU A 65 14.23 -2.51 -7.13
CA LEU A 65 13.78 -3.28 -5.97
C LEU A 65 12.83 -2.44 -5.13
N VAL A 66 11.65 -3.00 -4.89
CA VAL A 66 10.60 -2.44 -4.04
C VAL A 66 10.08 -3.53 -3.12
N ALA A 67 9.54 -3.15 -1.97
CA ALA A 67 8.85 -4.07 -1.08
C ALA A 67 7.48 -3.51 -0.69
N THR A 68 6.51 -4.40 -0.50
CA THR A 68 5.18 -4.08 0.02
C THR A 68 5.03 -4.67 1.41
N ARG A 69 4.26 -4.00 2.27
CA ARG A 69 3.73 -4.58 3.51
C ARG A 69 2.29 -5.02 3.26
N ASN A 70 1.93 -6.27 3.55
CA ASN A 70 0.61 -6.86 3.32
C ASN A 70 0.09 -6.68 1.87
N GLY A 71 0.99 -6.75 0.89
CA GLY A 71 0.63 -6.55 -0.52
C GLY A 71 0.17 -5.13 -0.89
N GLN A 72 0.37 -4.13 -0.02
CA GLN A 72 -0.02 -2.75 -0.28
C GLN A 72 0.99 -2.06 -1.20
N TRP A 73 0.61 -1.86 -2.47
CA TRP A 73 1.42 -1.18 -3.48
C TRP A 73 1.42 0.34 -3.36
N ASP A 74 0.48 0.92 -2.62
CA ASP A 74 0.44 2.36 -2.34
C ASP A 74 1.43 2.78 -1.25
N ALA A 75 2.00 1.81 -0.52
CA ALA A 75 2.90 2.03 0.62
C ALA A 75 4.27 1.37 0.42
N LEU A 76 4.90 1.62 -0.74
CA LEU A 76 6.16 0.98 -1.11
C LEU A 76 7.32 1.30 -0.15
N LEU A 77 8.16 0.29 0.09
CA LEU A 77 9.36 0.37 0.89
C LEU A 77 10.59 0.20 0.02
N CYS A 78 11.61 1.02 0.26
CA CYS A 78 12.89 0.87 -0.39
C CYS A 78 13.68 -0.32 0.17
N ASN A 79 14.64 -0.85 -0.61
CA ASN A 79 15.45 -2.00 -0.20
C ASN A 79 16.12 -1.82 1.17
N GLY A 80 16.65 -0.63 1.48
CA GLY A 80 17.28 -0.36 2.77
C GLY A 80 16.29 -0.36 3.95
N CYS A 81 15.07 0.15 3.75
CA CYS A 81 14.03 0.12 4.78
C CYS A 81 13.47 -1.29 4.97
N TYR A 82 13.28 -2.02 3.87
CA TYR A 82 12.92 -3.43 3.89
C TYR A 82 13.94 -4.25 4.69
N GLY A 83 15.23 -4.10 4.36
CA GLY A 83 16.32 -4.81 5.04
C GLY A 83 16.38 -4.51 6.54
N PHE A 84 16.18 -3.26 6.93
CA PHE A 84 16.10 -2.86 8.34
C PHE A 84 14.97 -3.61 9.07
N ILE A 85 13.75 -3.58 8.52
CA ILE A 85 12.56 -4.23 9.10
C ILE A 85 12.81 -5.73 9.28
N ILE A 86 13.17 -6.46 8.23
CA ILE A 86 13.32 -7.93 8.32
C ILE A 86 14.49 -8.39 9.20
N SER A 87 15.37 -7.48 9.62
CA SER A 87 16.53 -7.79 10.46
C SER A 87 16.33 -7.45 11.94
N ARG A 88 15.34 -6.61 12.27
CA ARG A 88 15.20 -6.01 13.62
C ARG A 88 13.76 -5.81 14.12
N GLU A 89 12.76 -5.89 13.25
CA GLU A 89 11.34 -5.94 13.62
C GLU A 89 10.83 -7.38 13.49
#